data_AF-A0A509LH40-F1
#
_entry.id   AF-A0A509LH40-F1
#
_cell.length_a   1.000
_cell.length_b   1.000
_cell.length_c   1.000
_cell.angle_alpha   90.00
_cell.angle_beta   90.00
_cell.angle_gamma   90.00
#
_symmetry.space_group_name_H-M   'P 1'
#
loop_
_entity.id
_entity.type
_entity.pdbx_description
1 polymer ?
#
loop_
_entity_poly.entity_id
_entity_poly.type
_entity_poly.pdbx_seq_one_letter_code
_entity_poly.pdbx_strand_id
1 'polypeptide(L)'
;MRNRIVIFCLMGLFLSTAMVFAQGKGAKQINLHGGKQGDITFPHHMHHTVVNDCMVCHKDFPQEPGALQASKDSGALKKKQMMNKTCLKCHRDRKKAGKPYGPVRCSGCHIR
;
A
#
# COMPACT_ATOMS: atom_id res chain seq x y z
N MET A 1 38.78 37.66 -24.69
CA MET A 1 37.77 37.97 -23.65
C MET A 1 36.37 37.42 -23.96
N ARG A 2 35.98 37.28 -25.25
CA ARG A 2 34.66 36.75 -25.66
C ARG A 2 34.45 35.23 -25.42
N ASN A 3 35.52 34.44 -25.33
CA ASN A 3 35.42 32.98 -25.10
C ASN A 3 35.48 32.54 -23.62
N ARG A 4 35.79 33.42 -22.65
CA ARG A 4 35.80 33.03 -21.22
C ARG A 4 34.45 33.21 -20.55
N ILE A 5 33.58 34.05 -21.10
CA ILE A 5 32.21 34.26 -20.61
C ILE A 5 31.29 33.10 -21.06
N VAL A 6 31.51 32.55 -22.26
CA VAL A 6 30.74 31.40 -22.77
C VAL A 6 31.04 30.12 -21.98
N ILE A 7 32.23 30.00 -21.40
CA ILE A 7 32.60 28.85 -20.56
C ILE A 7 31.88 28.88 -19.20
N PHE A 8 31.54 30.06 -18.68
CA PHE A 8 30.79 30.18 -17.42
C PHE A 8 29.28 29.93 -17.57
N CYS A 9 28.71 30.04 -18.76
CA CYS A 9 27.28 29.75 -19.00
C CYS A 9 26.98 28.26 -19.29
N LEU A 10 27.99 27.42 -19.50
CA LEU A 10 27.84 25.98 -19.71
C LEU A 10 28.03 25.14 -18.43
N MET A 11 28.12 25.80 -17.27
CA MET A 11 28.33 25.17 -15.96
C MET A 11 27.10 25.32 -15.06
N GLY A 12 25.91 25.24 -15.65
CA GLY A 12 24.63 25.45 -14.95
C GLY A 12 23.61 24.34 -15.21
N LEU A 13 24.05 23.13 -15.56
CA LEU A 13 23.14 22.05 -15.95
C LEU A 13 23.13 20.90 -14.93
N PHE A 14 22.10 20.92 -14.09
CA PHE A 14 21.44 19.76 -13.48
C PHE A 14 22.24 18.93 -12.48
N LEU A 15 22.46 19.50 -11.29
CA LEU A 15 22.59 18.69 -10.08
C LEU A 15 21.19 18.41 -9.50
N SER A 16 20.35 17.70 -10.25
CA SER A 16 19.10 17.15 -9.72
C SER A 16 19.45 15.94 -8.86
N THR A 17 19.75 16.20 -7.59
CA THR A 17 19.84 15.19 -6.55
C THR A 17 18.48 14.49 -6.46
N ALA A 18 18.39 13.29 -7.02
CA ALA A 18 17.27 12.40 -6.78
C ALA A 18 17.30 12.04 -5.29
N MET A 19 16.52 12.76 -4.47
CA MET A 19 16.22 12.35 -3.12
C MET A 19 15.42 11.05 -3.21
N VAL A 20 16.12 9.93 -3.06
CA VAL A 20 15.50 8.63 -2.85
C VAL A 20 14.92 8.65 -1.43
N PHE A 21 13.67 9.06 -1.30
CA PHE A 21 12.95 8.93 -0.03
C PHE A 21 12.85 7.44 0.29
N ALA A 22 13.46 7.02 1.40
CA ALA A 22 13.26 5.69 1.93
C ALA A 22 11.77 5.54 2.31
N GLN A 23 11.00 4.84 1.46
CA GLN A 23 9.59 4.59 1.74
C GLN A 23 9.49 3.72 3.00
N GLY A 24 8.95 4.29 4.07
CA GLY A 24 8.68 3.57 5.31
C GLY A 24 7.75 2.38 5.04
N LYS A 25 8.20 1.15 5.34
CA LYS A 25 7.43 -0.09 5.10
C LYS A 25 6.24 -0.28 6.07
N GLY A 26 5.89 0.74 6.85
CA GLY A 26 4.89 0.65 7.91
C GLY A 26 5.21 -0.41 8.97
N ALA A 27 4.24 -0.65 9.87
CA ALA A 27 4.36 -1.69 10.90
C ALA A 27 4.39 -3.10 10.29
N LYS A 28 5.05 -4.05 10.96
CA LYS A 28 5.09 -5.47 10.56
C LYS A 28 3.70 -6.10 10.51
N GLN A 29 2.86 -5.70 11.46
CA GLN A 29 1.51 -6.18 11.66
C GLN A 29 0.62 -5.01 12.06
N ILE A 30 -0.63 -5.01 11.61
CA ILE A 30 -1.61 -3.95 11.82
C ILE A 30 -2.93 -4.60 12.24
N ASN A 31 -3.60 -4.06 13.25
CA ASN A 31 -4.97 -4.47 13.57
C ASN A 31 -5.95 -3.63 12.76
N LEU A 32 -6.74 -4.30 11.93
CA LEU A 32 -7.76 -3.67 11.10
C LEU A 32 -9.12 -3.84 11.77
N HIS A 33 -9.82 -2.73 12.02
CA HIS A 33 -11.17 -2.81 12.56
C HIS A 33 -12.13 -3.49 11.58
N GLY A 34 -12.65 -4.65 12.01
CA GLY A 34 -13.52 -5.51 11.21
C GLY A 34 -15.02 -5.35 11.50
N GLY A 35 -15.39 -4.36 12.32
CA GLY A 35 -16.76 -4.13 12.75
C GLY A 35 -17.28 -5.29 13.60
N LYS A 36 -18.54 -5.69 13.37
CA LYS A 36 -19.23 -6.72 14.17
C LYS A 36 -18.59 -8.11 14.13
N GLN A 37 -17.67 -8.38 13.21
CA GLN A 37 -16.97 -9.67 13.12
C GLN A 37 -15.70 -9.73 13.99
N GLY A 38 -15.33 -8.61 14.63
CA GLY A 38 -14.07 -8.49 15.36
C GLY A 38 -12.93 -8.01 14.47
N ASP A 39 -11.84 -7.60 15.11
CA ASP A 39 -10.67 -7.08 14.42
C ASP A 39 -9.90 -8.17 13.68
N ILE A 40 -9.15 -7.75 12.65
CA ILE A 40 -8.30 -8.64 11.86
C ILE A 40 -6.85 -8.26 12.12
N THR A 41 -6.07 -9.22 12.58
CA THR A 41 -4.62 -9.10 12.68
C THR A 41 -4.01 -9.25 11.28
N PHE A 42 -3.63 -8.14 10.65
CA PHE A 42 -3.14 -8.09 9.28
C PHE A 42 -1.60 -8.08 9.24
N PRO A 43 -0.94 -9.14 8.73
CA PRO A 43 0.52 -9.21 8.64
C PRO A 43 1.03 -8.40 7.42
N HIS A 44 1.15 -7.09 7.57
CA HIS A 44 1.48 -6.16 6.48
C HIS A 44 2.82 -6.47 5.80
N HIS A 45 3.88 -6.77 6.56
CA HIS A 45 5.18 -7.10 5.96
C HIS A 45 5.18 -8.43 5.21
N MET A 46 4.35 -9.40 5.63
CA MET A 46 4.18 -10.64 4.87
C MET A 46 3.59 -10.34 3.50
N HIS A 47 2.66 -9.39 3.40
CA HIS A 47 2.13 -9.00 2.10
C HIS A 47 3.18 -8.34 1.21
N HIS A 48 4.19 -7.66 1.76
CA HIS A 48 5.31 -7.14 0.96
C HIS A 48 6.17 -8.24 0.34
N THR A 49 6.25 -9.44 0.93
CA THR A 49 6.99 -10.55 0.31
C THR A 49 6.25 -11.18 -0.87
N VAL A 50 4.96 -10.88 -1.01
CA VAL A 50 4.09 -11.40 -2.09
C VAL A 50 3.70 -10.31 -3.10
N VAL A 51 3.58 -9.07 -2.64
CA VAL A 51 3.13 -7.88 -3.38
C VAL A 51 4.09 -6.73 -3.08
N ASN A 52 5.00 -6.45 -4.01
CA ASN A 52 5.98 -5.37 -3.85
C ASN A 52 5.40 -3.96 -4.11
N ASP A 53 4.26 -3.87 -4.81
CA ASP A 53 3.63 -2.60 -5.13
C ASP A 53 2.61 -2.20 -4.06
N CYS A 54 2.94 -1.14 -3.31
CA CYS A 54 2.08 -0.57 -2.27
C CYS A 54 0.73 -0.10 -2.82
N MET A 55 0.68 0.35 -4.08
CA MET A 55 -0.52 0.92 -4.69
C MET A 55 -1.60 -0.12 -4.98
N VAL A 56 -1.26 -1.41 -5.00
CA VAL A 56 -2.26 -2.50 -5.06
C VAL A 56 -3.29 -2.37 -3.94
N CYS A 57 -2.86 -1.91 -2.76
CA CYS A 57 -3.73 -1.65 -1.61
C CYS A 57 -4.06 -0.15 -1.46
N HIS A 58 -3.07 0.72 -1.61
CA HIS A 58 -3.18 2.15 -1.28
C HIS A 58 -3.72 3.05 -2.41
N LYS A 59 -4.25 2.48 -3.49
CA LYS A 59 -4.91 3.27 -4.55
C LYS A 59 -6.18 4.01 -4.09
N ASP A 60 -6.89 3.45 -3.10
CA ASP A 60 -8.20 3.94 -2.68
C ASP A 60 -8.12 4.75 -1.37
N PHE A 61 -6.95 4.80 -0.73
CA PHE A 61 -6.72 5.56 0.51
C PHE A 61 -5.22 5.83 0.72
N PRO A 62 -4.83 6.96 1.36
CA PRO A 62 -3.43 7.31 1.58
C PRO A 62 -2.61 6.24 2.32
N GLN A 63 -1.31 6.17 2.02
CA GLN A 63 -0.35 5.31 2.72
C GLN A 63 0.10 5.93 4.05
N GLU A 64 -0.85 6.22 4.93
CA GLU A 64 -0.59 6.85 6.23
C GLU A 64 -1.30 6.08 7.37
N PRO A 65 -0.76 6.09 8.60
CA PRO A 65 -1.43 5.49 9.75
C PRO A 65 -2.85 6.04 9.92
N GLY A 66 -3.82 5.15 10.13
CA GLY A 66 -5.22 5.54 10.32
C GLY A 66 -5.99 5.93 9.05
N ALA A 67 -5.32 6.13 7.90
CA ALA A 67 -5.97 6.60 6.67
C ALA A 67 -7.09 5.68 6.17
N LEU A 68 -6.97 4.36 6.35
CA LEU A 68 -8.03 3.41 6.01
C LEU A 68 -9.30 3.64 6.84
N GLN A 69 -9.15 3.93 8.14
CA GLN A 69 -10.29 4.17 9.02
C GLN A 69 -10.92 5.53 8.72
N ALA A 70 -10.08 6.57 8.61
CA ALA A 70 -10.53 7.91 8.20
C ALA A 70 -11.28 7.89 6.86
N SER A 71 -10.83 7.09 5.89
CA SER A 71 -11.51 6.94 4.59
C SER A 71 -12.85 6.22 4.69
N LYS A 72 -13.02 5.28 5.64
CA LYS A 72 -14.32 4.68 5.91
C LYS A 72 -15.26 5.69 6.56
N ASP A 73 -14.75 6.46 7.52
CA ASP A 73 -15.54 7.39 8.33
C ASP A 73 -16.00 8.60 7.50
N SER A 74 -15.17 9.10 6.59
CA SER A 74 -15.54 10.15 5.63
C SER A 74 -16.46 9.68 4.51
N GLY A 75 -16.68 8.36 4.37
CA GLY A 75 -17.45 7.77 3.28
C GLY A 75 -16.71 7.68 1.94
N ALA A 76 -15.46 8.16 1.86
CA ALA A 76 -14.61 8.02 0.67
C ALA A 76 -14.40 6.55 0.29
N LEU A 77 -14.36 5.67 1.28
CA LEU A 77 -14.26 4.23 1.11
C LEU A 77 -15.58 3.54 1.48
N LYS A 78 -16.23 2.93 0.49
CA LYS A 78 -17.49 2.22 0.71
C LYS A 78 -17.29 1.03 1.66
N LYS A 79 -18.33 0.71 2.43
CA LYS A 79 -18.35 -0.46 3.32
C LYS A 79 -17.89 -1.72 2.58
N LYS A 80 -16.93 -2.44 3.17
CA LYS A 80 -16.34 -3.68 2.62
C LYS A 80 -15.63 -3.51 1.25
N GLN A 81 -15.39 -2.29 0.75
CA GLN A 81 -14.72 -2.08 -0.54
C GLN A 81 -13.35 -2.76 -0.59
N MET A 82 -12.46 -2.45 0.35
CA MET A 82 -11.13 -3.07 0.40
C MET A 82 -11.20 -4.59 0.52
N MET A 83 -12.05 -5.09 1.43
CA MET A 83 -12.23 -6.52 1.65
C MET A 83 -12.63 -7.24 0.35
N ASN A 84 -13.61 -6.72 -0.38
CA ASN A 84 -14.16 -7.38 -1.56
C ASN A 84 -13.30 -7.19 -2.80
N LYS A 85 -12.88 -5.95 -3.07
CA LYS A 85 -12.22 -5.58 -4.33
C LYS A 85 -10.72 -5.81 -4.34
N THR A 86 -10.08 -5.83 -3.17
CA THR A 86 -8.63 -5.98 -3.05
C THR A 86 -8.28 -7.30 -2.37
N CYS A 87 -8.67 -7.48 -1.10
CA CYS A 87 -8.26 -8.64 -0.30
C CYS A 87 -8.79 -9.96 -0.88
N LEU A 88 -10.11 -10.12 -0.93
CA LEU A 88 -10.75 -11.35 -1.39
C LEU A 88 -10.54 -11.59 -2.88
N LYS A 89 -10.46 -10.53 -3.69
CA LYS A 89 -10.14 -10.66 -5.12
C LYS A 89 -8.77 -11.31 -5.30
N CYS A 90 -7.72 -10.74 -4.71
CA CYS A 90 -6.37 -11.29 -4.81
C CYS A 90 -6.30 -12.73 -4.26
N HIS A 91 -6.86 -12.99 -3.08
CA HIS A 91 -6.83 -14.33 -2.49
C HIS A 91 -7.57 -15.37 -3.34
N ARG A 92 -8.73 -15.02 -3.92
CA ARG A 92 -9.49 -15.93 -4.80
C ARG A 92 -8.80 -16.15 -6.13
N ASP A 93 -8.24 -15.10 -6.72
CA ASP A 93 -7.52 -15.19 -7.99
C ASP A 93 -6.29 -16.10 -7.84
N ARG A 94 -5.53 -15.96 -6.75
CA ARG A 94 -4.39 -16.84 -6.44
C ARG A 94 -4.82 -18.28 -6.17
N LYS A 95 -5.91 -18.47 -5.41
CA LYS A 95 -6.50 -19.80 -5.19
C LYS A 95 -6.88 -20.47 -6.50
N LYS A 96 -7.57 -19.75 -7.40
CA LYS A 96 -7.99 -20.24 -8.71
C LYS A 96 -6.78 -20.61 -9.57
N ALA A 97 -5.69 -19.86 -9.46
CA ALA A 97 -4.43 -20.12 -10.16
C ALA A 97 -3.58 -21.24 -9.53
N GLY A 98 -4.05 -21.91 -8.47
CA GLY A 98 -3.27 -22.94 -7.78
C GLY A 98 -2.03 -22.42 -7.04
N LYS A 99 -1.94 -21.10 -6.82
CA LYS A 99 -0.81 -20.46 -6.13
C LYS A 99 -1.08 -20.35 -4.63
N PRO A 100 -0.05 -20.23 -3.77
CA PRO A 100 -0.24 -19.91 -2.36
C PRO A 100 -1.14 -18.68 -2.20
N TYR A 101 -2.17 -18.76 -1.36
CA TYR A 101 -3.23 -17.76 -1.25
C TYR A 101 -3.61 -17.52 0.21
N GLY A 102 -4.08 -16.31 0.52
CA GLY A 102 -4.58 -15.97 1.85
C GLY A 102 -6.02 -16.44 2.10
N PRO A 103 -6.57 -16.20 3.30
CA PRO A 103 -7.91 -16.66 3.66
C PRO A 103 -9.01 -16.10 2.73
N VAL A 104 -9.98 -16.96 2.38
CA VAL A 104 -11.13 -16.61 1.51
C VAL A 104 -12.50 -16.75 2.20
N ARG A 105 -12.50 -17.19 3.46
CA ARG A 105 -13.69 -17.35 4.31
C ARG A 105 -13.61 -16.38 5.49
N CYS A 106 -14.77 -15.95 6.02
CA CYS A 106 -14.84 -14.97 7.11
C CYS A 106 -13.99 -15.36 8.32
N SER A 107 -14.11 -16.60 8.80
CA SER A 107 -13.34 -17.14 9.94
C SER A 107 -11.84 -17.29 9.67
N GLY A 108 -11.41 -17.25 8.41
CA GLY A 108 -9.99 -17.26 8.07
C GLY A 108 -9.32 -15.90 8.27
N CYS A 109 -10.10 -14.81 8.31
CA CYS A 109 -9.61 -13.47 8.61
C CYS A 109 -9.97 -13.05 10.05
N HIS A 110 -11.20 -13.34 10.48
CA HIS A 110 -11.72 -13.00 11.80
C HIS A 110 -11.57 -14.20 12.73
N ILE A 111 -10.36 -14.39 13.24
CA ILE A 111 -10.04 -15.45 14.21
C ILE A 111 -10.57 -15.00 15.58
N ARG A 112 -11.38 -15.85 16.22
CA ARG A 112 -11.93 -15.62 17.56
C ARG A 112 -11.13 -16.41 18.60
#